data_AF-A0A4Q6C105-F1
#
_entry.id   AF-A0A4Q6C105-F1
#
_cell.length_a   1.000
_cell.length_b   1.000
_cell.length_c   1.000
_cell.angle_alpha   90.00
_cell.angle_beta   90.00
_cell.angle_gamma   90.00
#
_symmetry.space_group_name_H-M   'P 1'
#
loop_
_entity.id
_entity.type
_entity.pdbx_description
1 polymer ?
#
loop_
_entity_poly.entity_id
_entity_poly.type
_entity_poly.pdbx_seq_one_letter_code
_entity_poly.pdbx_strand_id
1 'polypeptide(L)'
;MKAGSFEVLTQKSGVPVKLIALCSISLFSTCLALPAFAVSDKELDRECREFGIQKIVTQAAAFDCEINVADIKLSEVDNRFYNPEKYLWYTVATQCEESPRTSITKLVQYRDGQCY
;
A
#
# COMPACT_ATOMS: atom_id res chain seq x y z
N MET A 1 46.52 -28.58 -24.43
CA MET A 1 45.92 -29.27 -23.27
C MET A 1 44.57 -28.62 -22.95
N LYS A 2 43.66 -29.41 -22.37
CA LYS A 2 42.19 -29.32 -22.36
C LYS A 2 41.63 -28.56 -21.12
N ALA A 3 40.31 -28.34 -21.15
CA ALA A 3 39.36 -27.95 -20.08
C ALA A 3 39.29 -26.43 -19.77
N GLY A 4 38.12 -25.77 -19.76
CA GLY A 4 36.90 -26.07 -18.99
C GLY A 4 37.03 -25.35 -17.62
N SER A 5 36.07 -24.68 -16.99
CA SER A 5 34.61 -24.70 -17.01
C SER A 5 34.09 -23.45 -16.28
N PHE A 6 32.80 -23.18 -16.46
CA PHE A 6 31.97 -22.23 -15.72
C PHE A 6 31.88 -22.61 -14.22
N GLU A 7 31.94 -21.63 -13.31
CA GLU A 7 31.31 -21.74 -11.98
C GLU A 7 30.59 -20.43 -11.61
N VAL A 8 29.29 -20.55 -11.38
CA VAL A 8 28.41 -19.56 -10.78
C VAL A 8 28.50 -19.75 -9.27
N LEU A 9 28.83 -18.69 -8.52
CA LEU A 9 28.50 -18.59 -7.10
C LEU A 9 27.93 -17.20 -6.79
N THR A 10 26.62 -17.20 -6.57
CA THR A 10 25.85 -16.22 -5.82
C THR A 10 26.49 -15.91 -4.46
N GLN A 11 26.51 -14.64 -4.00
CA GLN A 11 25.70 -14.14 -2.88
C GLN A 11 26.10 -12.75 -2.36
N LYS A 12 25.06 -11.96 -2.08
CA LYS A 12 24.85 -11.09 -0.90
C LYS A 12 25.79 -9.91 -0.60
N SER A 13 25.18 -8.72 -0.73
CA SER A 13 25.09 -7.65 0.28
C SER A 13 26.34 -7.26 1.06
N GLY A 14 26.71 -5.98 0.98
CA GLY A 14 27.50 -5.34 2.03
C GLY A 14 28.36 -4.21 1.51
N VAL A 15 27.75 -3.10 1.12
CA VAL A 15 28.48 -1.88 0.74
C VAL A 15 29.17 -1.31 2.00
N PRO A 16 30.47 -0.99 1.97
CA PRO A 16 31.09 -0.24 3.05
C PRO A 16 30.66 1.23 2.99
N VAL A 17 29.91 1.68 4.00
CA VAL A 17 29.53 3.09 4.20
C VAL A 17 30.70 3.86 4.84
N LYS A 18 31.27 4.79 4.08
CA LYS A 18 32.01 5.98 4.54
C LYS A 18 31.52 7.12 3.63
N LEU A 19 31.30 8.36 4.04
CA LEU A 19 32.04 9.15 5.01
C LEU A 19 31.25 10.43 5.34
N ILE A 20 31.61 10.97 6.50
CA ILE A 20 31.34 12.28 7.09
C ILE A 20 31.35 13.43 6.06
N ALA A 21 30.39 14.36 6.16
CA ALA A 21 30.44 15.66 5.49
C ALA A 21 30.18 16.79 6.50
N LEU A 22 31.24 17.53 6.81
CA LEU A 22 31.19 18.83 7.48
C LEU A 22 30.79 19.89 6.45
N CYS A 23 29.71 20.60 6.73
CA CYS A 23 29.18 21.67 5.89
C CYS A 23 30.00 22.95 6.12
N SER A 24 30.71 23.44 5.11
CA SER A 24 31.40 24.74 5.13
C SER A 24 31.01 25.53 3.88
N ILE A 25 30.26 26.61 4.15
CA ILE A 25 29.99 27.84 3.40
C ILE A 25 30.64 27.95 2.00
N SER A 26 29.87 27.71 0.94
CA SER A 26 29.88 28.50 -0.32
C SER A 26 28.67 28.12 -1.19
N LEU A 27 28.12 29.08 -1.93
CA LEU A 27 26.87 29.01 -2.70
C LEU A 27 26.81 27.79 -3.65
N PHE A 28 26.24 26.68 -3.19
CA PHE A 28 25.57 25.66 -4.01
C PHE A 28 24.59 24.95 -3.07
N SER A 29 23.35 25.46 -3.03
CA SER A 29 22.25 24.87 -2.25
C SER A 29 21.87 23.54 -2.87
N THR A 30 22.60 22.49 -2.50
CA THR A 30 22.32 21.13 -2.94
C THR A 30 21.30 20.57 -1.96
N CYS A 31 20.02 20.69 -2.28
CA CYS A 31 18.93 20.09 -1.51
C CYS A 31 19.20 18.59 -1.34
N LEU A 32 19.49 18.15 -0.12
CA LEU A 32 19.41 16.74 0.24
C LEU A 32 17.94 16.33 0.16
N ALA A 33 17.55 15.72 -0.95
CA ALA A 33 16.30 15.01 -1.06
C ALA A 33 16.44 13.70 -0.28
N LEU A 34 15.86 13.65 0.93
CA LEU A 34 15.60 12.37 1.58
C LEU A 34 14.71 11.54 0.63
N PRO A 35 15.04 10.27 0.35
CA PRO A 35 14.13 9.42 -0.39
C PRO A 35 12.87 9.25 0.45
N ALA A 36 11.77 9.89 0.03
CA ALA A 36 10.46 9.56 0.52
C ALA A 36 10.20 8.10 0.14
N PHE A 37 10.28 7.19 1.11
CA PHE A 37 9.94 5.79 0.90
C PHE A 37 8.48 5.72 0.47
N ALA A 38 8.22 5.44 -0.80
CA ALA A 38 6.88 5.24 -1.32
C ALA A 38 6.31 3.94 -0.72
N VAL A 39 5.22 4.05 0.05
CA VAL A 39 4.49 2.89 0.58
C VAL A 39 3.86 2.13 -0.58
N SER A 40 3.93 0.80 -0.57
CA SER A 40 3.33 -0.03 -1.64
C SER A 40 1.83 -0.27 -1.42
N ASP A 41 1.08 -0.56 -2.48
CA ASP A 41 -0.36 -0.87 -2.40
C ASP A 41 -0.64 -2.09 -1.50
N LYS A 42 0.24 -3.09 -1.53
CA LYS A 42 0.14 -4.28 -0.69
C LYS A 42 0.33 -3.97 0.79
N GLU A 43 1.22 -3.02 1.09
CA GLU A 43 1.43 -2.56 2.46
C GLU A 43 0.23 -1.73 2.93
N LEU A 44 -0.28 -0.83 2.10
CA LEU A 44 -1.51 -0.09 2.40
C LEU A 44 -2.73 -1.01 2.61
N ASP A 45 -2.91 -2.05 1.78
CA ASP A 45 -3.97 -3.06 1.98
C ASP A 45 -3.80 -3.73 3.35
N ARG A 46 -2.60 -4.24 3.65
CA ARG A 46 -2.31 -4.90 4.93
C ARG A 46 -2.67 -4.02 6.13
N GLU A 47 -2.29 -2.74 6.10
CA GLU A 47 -2.56 -1.80 7.20
C GLU A 47 -4.05 -1.45 7.31
N CYS A 48 -4.75 -1.25 6.19
CA CYS A 48 -6.11 -0.72 6.17
C CYS A 48 -7.24 -1.74 5.99
N ARG A 49 -6.91 -3.02 5.80
CA ARG A 49 -7.91 -4.05 5.46
C ARG A 49 -8.99 -4.25 6.50
N GLU A 50 -8.60 -4.32 7.77
CA GLU A 50 -9.55 -4.49 8.88
C GLU A 50 -10.57 -3.34 8.91
N PHE A 51 -10.09 -2.11 8.74
CA PHE A 51 -10.94 -0.92 8.72
C PHE A 51 -11.88 -0.89 7.50
N GLY A 52 -11.39 -1.32 6.34
CA GLY A 52 -12.19 -1.48 5.13
C GLY A 52 -13.30 -2.53 5.30
N ILE A 53 -12.96 -3.68 5.87
CA ILE A 53 -13.93 -4.74 6.20
C ILE A 53 -14.99 -4.21 7.16
N GLN A 54 -14.60 -3.51 8.23
CA GLN A 54 -15.54 -2.97 9.21
C GLN A 54 -16.54 -1.99 8.57
N LYS A 55 -16.07 -1.10 7.67
CA LYS A 55 -16.94 -0.18 6.93
C LYS A 55 -17.94 -0.91 6.02
N ILE A 56 -17.51 -1.98 5.37
CA ILE A 56 -18.36 -2.81 4.52
C ILE A 56 -19.42 -3.53 5.35
N VAL A 57 -19.01 -4.22 6.42
CA VAL A 57 -19.91 -4.95 7.33
C VAL A 57 -20.94 -4.03 7.96
N THR A 58 -20.51 -2.86 8.44
CA THR A 58 -21.41 -1.85 9.02
C THR A 58 -22.46 -1.39 8.00
N GLN A 59 -22.05 -1.19 6.74
CA GLN A 59 -22.97 -0.79 5.68
C GLN A 59 -23.91 -1.92 5.26
N ALA A 60 -23.42 -3.16 5.21
CA ALA A 60 -24.22 -4.33 4.89
C ALA A 60 -25.30 -4.55 5.95
N ALA A 61 -24.95 -4.46 7.24
CA ALA A 61 -25.90 -4.54 8.33
C ALA A 61 -26.96 -3.42 8.28
N ALA A 62 -26.55 -2.19 7.93
CA ALA A 62 -27.49 -1.08 7.76
C ALA A 62 -28.46 -1.25 6.57
N PHE A 63 -28.16 -2.15 5.64
CA PHE A 63 -28.99 -2.49 4.49
C PHE A 63 -29.62 -3.88 4.59
N ASP A 64 -29.50 -4.55 5.75
CA ASP A 64 -29.93 -5.93 5.97
C ASP A 64 -29.43 -6.91 4.89
N CYS A 65 -28.18 -6.71 4.44
CA CYS A 65 -27.54 -7.56 3.45
C CYS A 65 -26.67 -8.62 4.13
N GLU A 66 -26.91 -9.89 3.82
CA GLU A 66 -25.97 -10.95 4.17
C GLU A 66 -24.75 -10.89 3.23
N ILE A 67 -23.55 -10.90 3.82
CA ILE A 67 -22.27 -10.87 3.09
C ILE A 67 -21.29 -11.86 3.69
N ASN A 68 -20.42 -12.42 2.86
CA ASN A 68 -19.26 -13.17 3.32
C ASN A 68 -18.03 -12.25 3.35
N VAL A 69 -17.42 -12.11 4.54
CA VAL A 69 -16.23 -11.27 4.73
C VAL A 69 -15.05 -11.74 3.86
N ALA A 70 -14.97 -13.03 3.54
CA ALA A 70 -13.92 -13.57 2.67
C ALA A 70 -14.01 -13.06 1.22
N ASP A 71 -15.19 -12.63 0.78
CA ASP A 71 -15.43 -12.13 -0.58
C ASP A 71 -15.13 -10.63 -0.73
N ILE A 72 -14.80 -9.95 0.37
CA ILE A 72 -14.37 -8.55 0.35
C ILE A 72 -12.99 -8.46 -0.30
N LYS A 73 -12.91 -7.69 -1.39
CA LYS A 73 -11.69 -7.46 -2.14
C LYS A 73 -11.32 -5.98 -2.18
N LEU A 74 -10.03 -5.71 -2.27
CA LEU A 74 -9.52 -4.41 -2.67
C LEU A 74 -9.75 -4.25 -4.18
N SER A 75 -10.57 -3.27 -4.56
CA SER A 75 -10.92 -3.03 -5.96
C SER A 75 -10.08 -1.94 -6.62
N GLU A 76 -9.64 -0.94 -5.86
CA GLU A 76 -8.86 0.19 -6.38
C GLU A 76 -7.99 0.79 -5.28
N VAL A 77 -6.84 1.36 -5.68
CA VAL A 77 -5.95 2.11 -4.80
C VAL A 77 -5.50 3.39 -5.51
N ASP A 78 -5.66 4.54 -4.86
CA ASP A 78 -4.97 5.77 -5.23
C ASP A 78 -3.72 5.92 -4.37
N ASN A 79 -2.59 5.49 -4.95
CA ASN A 79 -1.28 5.58 -4.33
C ASN A 79 -0.31 6.43 -5.16
N ARG A 80 -0.78 7.56 -5.68
CA ARG A 80 0.08 8.49 -6.42
C ARG A 80 1.15 9.09 -5.51
N PHE A 81 2.39 9.17 -6.00
CA PHE A 81 3.55 9.66 -5.23
C PHE A 81 3.31 11.07 -4.64
N TYR A 82 2.76 11.98 -5.44
CA TYR A 82 2.48 13.36 -5.05
C TYR A 82 1.14 13.55 -4.31
N ASN A 83 0.38 12.47 -4.09
CA ASN A 83 -0.82 12.54 -3.26
C ASN A 83 -0.40 12.27 -1.80
N PRO A 84 -0.49 13.25 -0.89
CA PRO A 84 -0.11 13.06 0.51
C PRO A 84 -1.02 12.05 1.22
N GLU A 85 -2.21 11.79 0.66
CA GLU A 85 -3.20 10.88 1.21
C GLU A 85 -3.35 9.68 0.29
N LYS A 86 -3.50 8.49 0.84
CA LYS A 86 -3.72 7.28 0.04
C LYS A 86 -5.15 6.83 0.23
N TYR A 87 -5.74 6.30 -0.83
CA TYR A 87 -7.12 5.88 -0.79
C TYR A 87 -7.25 4.45 -1.27
N LEU A 88 -8.07 3.66 -0.57
CA LEU A 88 -8.32 2.26 -0.86
C LEU A 88 -9.82 2.04 -0.97
N TRP A 89 -10.27 1.38 -2.03
CA TRP A 89 -11.66 0.99 -2.21
C TRP A 89 -11.80 -0.50 -1.98
N TYR A 90 -12.59 -0.87 -0.98
CA TYR A 90 -12.99 -2.25 -0.72
C TYR A 90 -14.39 -2.48 -1.27
N THR A 91 -14.60 -3.61 -1.93
CA THR A 91 -15.86 -3.95 -2.56
C THR A 91 -16.24 -5.39 -2.26
N VAL A 92 -17.54 -5.63 -2.06
CA VAL A 92 -18.14 -6.96 -1.97
C VAL A 92 -19.41 -7.00 -2.82
N ALA A 93 -19.63 -8.12 -3.50
CA ALA A 93 -20.90 -8.35 -4.19
C ALA A 93 -21.98 -8.68 -3.16
N THR A 94 -23.19 -8.18 -3.38
CA THR A 94 -24.31 -8.38 -2.45
C THR A 94 -25.57 -8.77 -3.21
N GLN A 95 -26.41 -9.54 -2.55
CA GLN A 95 -27.78 -9.82 -2.99
C GLN A 95 -28.71 -9.42 -1.85
N CYS A 96 -28.92 -8.11 -1.69
CA CYS A 96 -29.83 -7.60 -0.68
C CYS A 96 -31.25 -7.73 -1.20
N GLU A 97 -32.15 -8.38 -0.47
CA GLU A 97 -33.53 -8.61 -0.93
C GLU A 97 -34.29 -7.29 -1.18
N GLU A 98 -33.99 -6.24 -0.41
CA GLU A 98 -34.70 -4.95 -0.46
C GLU A 98 -33.99 -3.87 -1.30
N SER A 99 -32.80 -4.15 -1.86
CA SER A 99 -32.03 -3.16 -2.59
C SER A 99 -31.54 -3.68 -3.94
N PRO A 100 -31.71 -2.92 -5.04
CA PRO A 100 -31.13 -3.29 -6.34
C PRO A 100 -29.59 -3.21 -6.37
N ARG A 101 -28.94 -2.98 -5.22
CA ARG A 101 -27.49 -2.91 -5.11
C ARG A 101 -26.88 -4.29 -5.22
N THR A 102 -26.17 -4.50 -6.32
CA THR A 102 -25.40 -5.73 -6.60
C THR A 102 -24.04 -5.75 -5.91
N SER A 103 -23.62 -4.63 -5.30
CA SER A 103 -22.38 -4.54 -4.55
C SER A 103 -22.39 -3.40 -3.54
N ILE A 104 -21.59 -3.54 -2.48
CA ILE A 104 -21.25 -2.47 -1.55
C ILE A 104 -19.77 -2.14 -1.75
N THR A 105 -19.47 -0.86 -1.96
CA THR A 105 -18.10 -0.33 -2.06
C THR A 105 -17.87 0.72 -0.98
N LYS A 106 -16.71 0.68 -0.32
CA LYS A 106 -16.32 1.62 0.72
C LYS A 106 -14.89 2.11 0.55
N LEU A 107 -14.75 3.41 0.73
CA LEU A 107 -13.47 4.11 0.73
C LEU A 107 -12.85 4.10 2.12
N VAL A 108 -11.56 3.76 2.17
CA VAL A 108 -10.68 3.95 3.32
C VAL A 108 -9.60 4.96 2.93
N GLN A 109 -9.36 5.92 3.80
CA GLN A 109 -8.30 6.89 3.63
C GLN A 109 -7.13 6.51 4.54
N TYR A 110 -5.93 6.43 4.00
CA TYR A 110 -4.69 6.29 4.76
C TYR A 110 -3.96 7.63 4.79
N ARG A 111 -3.72 8.15 5.99
CA ARG A 111 -3.02 9.41 6.24
C ARG A 111 -2.23 9.30 7.54
N ASP A 112 -0.98 9.76 7.54
CA ASP A 112 -0.12 9.83 8.72
C ASP A 112 0.00 8.51 9.52
N GLY A 113 0.01 7.37 8.82
CA GLY A 113 0.13 6.06 9.48
C GLY A 113 -1.19 5.49 10.01
N GLN A 114 -2.33 6.11 9.69
CA GLN A 114 -3.65 5.72 10.20
C GLN A 114 -4.66 5.56 9.06
N CYS A 115 -5.62 4.66 9.26
CA CYS A 115 -6.72 4.38 8.33
C CYS A 115 -8.04 4.96 8.87
N TYR A 116 -8.81 5.63 7.99
CA TYR A 116 -10.05 6.34 8.31
C TYR A 116 -11.20 6.01 7.38
#